data_AF-A0A973L170-F1
#
_entry.id   AF-A0A973L170-F1
#
_cell.length_a   1.000
_cell.length_b   1.000
_cell.length_c   1.000
_cell.angle_alpha   90.00
_cell.angle_beta   90.00
_cell.angle_gamma   90.00
#
_symmetry.space_group_name_H-M   'P 1'
#
loop_
_entity.id
_entity.type
_entity.pdbx_description
1 polymer ?
#
loop_
_entity_poly.entity_id
_entity_poly.type
_entity_poly.pdbx_seq_one_letter_code
_entity_poly.pdbx_strand_id
1 'polypeptide(L)'
;MYETRYGWNRKNVFIIIFLTIGAVSAVALPDKPLYARILVLPFCVVGGLFTAYSAMNGKVALRVDETGVLLGGNPSLRRSDAIHVPWQDITAVVLWRQYSAASILFIGLARREGAPAVPGGVRGPVSRVTMRALASHFPAGVDIVRPESGWRLDRERLSAAVGLFAPGIRVVDIG
;
A
#
# COMPACT_ATOMS: atom_id res chain seq x y z
N MET A 1 11.60 -14.42 -10.97
CA MET A 1 11.06 -13.88 -9.69
C MET A 1 10.87 -12.38 -9.87
N TYR A 2 9.71 -11.83 -9.53
CA TYR A 2 9.43 -10.39 -9.61
C TYR A 2 9.26 -9.84 -8.19
N GLU A 3 10.03 -8.80 -7.84
CA GLU A 3 10.01 -8.19 -6.51
C GLU A 3 9.97 -6.67 -6.65
N THR A 4 9.09 -6.04 -5.88
CA THR A 4 9.03 -4.59 -5.69
C THR A 4 9.16 -4.27 -4.21
N ARG A 5 9.90 -3.21 -3.92
CA ARG A 5 10.15 -2.73 -2.57
C ARG A 5 9.51 -1.37 -2.37
N TYR A 6 9.13 -1.08 -1.12
CA TYR A 6 8.79 0.27 -0.71
C TYR A 6 10.01 1.18 -0.90
N GLY A 7 9.79 2.38 -1.38
CA GLY A 7 10.84 3.34 -1.65
C GLY A 7 10.33 4.78 -1.65
N TRP A 8 11.21 5.68 -2.08
CA TRP A 8 10.90 7.10 -2.18
C TRP A 8 9.78 7.36 -3.19
N ASN A 9 8.68 7.95 -2.72
CA ASN A 9 7.55 8.37 -3.54
C ASN A 9 7.42 9.90 -3.49
N ARG A 10 6.93 10.52 -4.56
CA ARG A 10 6.62 11.96 -4.65
C ARG A 10 5.83 12.44 -3.44
N LYS A 11 4.86 11.65 -2.96
CA LYS A 11 4.07 11.98 -1.76
C LYS A 11 4.95 12.15 -0.50
N ASN A 12 5.90 11.24 -0.28
CA ASN A 12 6.82 11.33 0.87
C ASN A 12 7.74 12.54 0.74
N VAL A 13 8.19 12.85 -0.48
CA VAL A 13 8.98 14.05 -0.77
C VAL A 13 8.19 15.33 -0.46
N PHE A 14 6.94 15.43 -0.91
CA PHE A 14 6.07 16.57 -0.60
C PHE A 14 5.81 16.71 0.90
N ILE A 15 5.59 15.60 1.62
CA ILE A 15 5.41 15.62 3.08
C ILE A 15 6.67 16.18 3.75
N ILE A 16 7.86 15.70 3.38
CA ILE A 16 9.11 16.19 3.98
C ILE A 16 9.34 17.68 3.66
N ILE A 17 9.07 18.12 2.44
CA ILE A 17 9.15 19.54 2.07
C ILE A 17 8.17 20.37 2.92
N PHE A 18 6.93 19.92 3.06
CA PHE A 18 5.94 20.63 3.87
C PHE A 18 6.34 20.70 5.35
N LEU A 19 6.82 19.60 5.92
CA LEU A 19 7.26 19.54 7.32
C LEU A 19 8.52 20.38 7.57
N THR A 20 9.44 20.45 6.61
CA THR A 20 10.64 21.31 6.72
C THR A 20 10.27 22.78 6.64
N ILE A 21 9.37 23.18 5.74
CA ILE A 21 8.83 24.56 5.70
C ILE A 21 8.12 24.90 7.02
N GLY A 22 7.31 23.97 7.55
CA GLY A 22 6.64 24.13 8.85
C GLY A 22 7.62 24.35 10.00
N ALA A 23 8.69 23.56 10.06
CA ALA A 23 9.74 23.71 11.07
C ALA A 23 10.50 25.04 10.92
N VAL A 24 10.92 25.40 9.71
CA VAL A 24 11.62 26.68 9.44
C VAL A 24 10.73 27.87 9.80
N SER A 25 9.46 27.85 9.41
CA SER A 25 8.52 28.93 9.72
C SER A 25 8.09 28.99 11.19
N ALA A 26 8.28 27.92 11.98
CA ALA A 26 8.12 27.97 13.43
C ALA A 26 9.31 28.66 14.11
N VAL A 27 10.52 28.51 13.57
CA VAL A 27 11.75 29.11 14.10
C VAL A 27 11.95 30.54 13.61
N ALA A 28 11.73 30.81 12.32
CA ALA A 28 12.08 32.06 11.66
C ALA A 28 11.08 33.20 11.86
N LEU A 29 9.83 32.92 12.26
CA LEU A 29 8.82 33.94 12.52
C LEU A 29 8.81 34.29 14.02
N PRO A 30 9.32 35.47 14.43
CA PRO A 30 9.50 35.86 15.83
C PRO A 30 8.19 35.98 16.61
N ASP A 31 7.11 36.38 15.92
CA ASP A 31 5.80 36.70 16.51
C ASP A 31 4.92 35.48 16.81
N LYS A 32 5.41 34.26 16.59
CA LYS A 32 4.64 33.06 16.93
C LYS A 32 4.68 32.77 18.42
N PRO A 33 3.54 32.46 19.04
CA PRO A 33 3.50 32.18 20.46
C PRO A 33 4.27 30.89 20.78
N LEU A 34 4.93 30.88 21.94
CA LEU A 34 5.82 29.80 22.40
C LEU A 34 5.18 28.41 22.34
N TYR A 35 3.89 28.30 22.68
CA TYR A 35 3.15 27.04 22.62
C TYR A 35 3.05 26.48 21.20
N ALA A 36 2.92 27.34 20.18
CA ALA A 36 2.84 26.90 18.79
C ALA A 36 4.19 26.34 18.33
N ARG A 37 5.31 26.91 18.77
CA ARG A 37 6.66 26.37 18.48
C ARG A 37 6.86 25.00 19.16
N ILE A 38 6.48 24.89 20.44
CA ILE A 38 6.62 23.66 21.23
C ILE A 38 5.75 22.54 20.67
N LEU A 39 4.59 22.82 20.07
CA LEU A 39 3.74 21.80 19.45
C LEU A 39 4.16 21.45 18.02
N VAL A 40 4.48 22.45 17.20
CA VAL A 40 4.74 22.25 15.76
C VAL A 40 6.12 21.64 15.51
N LEU A 41 7.16 22.06 16.23
CA LEU A 41 8.52 21.53 16.02
C LEU A 41 8.63 20.02 16.24
N PRO A 42 8.22 19.45 17.39
CA PRO A 42 8.32 18.00 17.58
C PRO A 42 7.42 17.27 16.60
N PHE A 43 6.24 17.79 16.27
CA PHE A 43 5.38 17.18 15.26
C PHE A 43 6.06 17.13 13.88
N CYS A 44 6.69 18.22 13.44
CA CYS A 44 7.39 18.29 12.16
C CYS A 44 8.65 17.41 12.13
N VAL A 45 9.46 17.43 13.18
CA VAL A 45 10.69 16.65 13.27
C VAL A 45 10.39 15.17 13.37
N VAL A 46 9.49 14.76 14.26
CA VAL A 46 9.10 13.36 14.43
C VAL A 46 8.39 12.84 13.18
N GLY A 47 7.45 13.60 12.62
CA GLY A 47 6.76 13.21 11.38
C GLY A 47 7.70 13.08 10.18
N GLY A 48 8.69 13.98 10.06
CA GLY A 48 9.68 13.97 8.99
C GLY A 48 10.63 12.78 9.10
N LEU A 49 11.20 12.56 10.29
CA LEU A 49 12.09 11.42 10.58
C LEU A 49 11.36 10.09 10.38
N PHE A 50 10.10 9.98 10.86
CA PHE A 50 9.30 8.77 10.68
C PHE A 50 9.02 8.47 9.19
N THR A 51 8.72 9.50 8.40
CA THR A 51 8.48 9.35 6.96
C THR A 51 9.76 8.95 6.22
N ALA A 52 10.88 9.59 6.54
CA ALA A 52 12.18 9.26 5.95
C ALA A 52 12.62 7.83 6.32
N TYR A 53 12.52 7.44 7.59
CA TYR A 53 12.82 6.09 8.06
C TYR A 53 11.94 5.05 7.35
N SER A 54 10.63 5.30 7.24
CA SER A 54 9.70 4.41 6.56
C SER A 54 10.02 4.26 5.06
N ALA A 55 10.47 5.33 4.41
CA ALA A 55 10.89 5.29 3.00
C ALA A 55 12.23 4.56 2.80
N MET A 56 13.15 4.66 3.76
CA MET A 56 14.46 4.01 3.72
C MET A 56 14.40 2.51 4.05
N ASN A 57 13.42 2.07 4.85
CA ASN A 57 13.37 0.68 5.31
C ASN A 57 13.11 -0.36 4.21
N GLY A 58 12.82 0.06 2.97
CA GLY A 58 12.97 -0.77 1.78
C GLY A 58 12.20 -2.09 1.79
N LYS A 59 11.15 -2.21 2.61
CA LYS A 59 10.46 -3.48 2.83
C LYS A 59 9.91 -4.00 1.51
N VAL A 60 9.86 -5.33 1.33
CA VAL A 60 9.24 -5.93 0.15
C VAL A 60 7.75 -5.60 0.17
N ALA A 61 7.26 -4.94 -0.88
CA ALA A 61 5.87 -4.51 -1.02
C ALA A 61 5.04 -5.54 -1.79
N LEU A 62 5.64 -6.14 -2.82
CA LEU A 62 5.05 -7.22 -3.59
C LEU A 62 6.19 -8.10 -4.10
N ARG A 63 6.06 -9.40 -3.89
CA ARG A 63 6.92 -10.41 -4.48
C ARG A 63 6.07 -11.50 -5.10
N VAL A 64 6.43 -11.89 -6.31
CA VAL A 64 5.80 -12.95 -7.09
C VAL A 64 6.88 -13.97 -7.42
N ASP A 65 6.70 -15.18 -6.93
CA ASP A 65 7.63 -16.29 -7.10
C ASP A 65 6.90 -17.59 -7.42
N GLU A 66 7.65 -18.70 -7.50
CA GLU A 66 7.13 -20.03 -7.83
C GLU A 66 6.13 -20.56 -6.79
N THR A 67 6.24 -20.11 -5.54
CA THR A 67 5.41 -20.60 -4.43
C THR A 67 4.11 -19.83 -4.31
N GLY A 68 4.09 -18.55 -4.70
CA GLY A 68 2.90 -17.72 -4.63
C GLY A 68 3.17 -16.23 -4.77
N VAL A 69 2.25 -15.47 -4.19
CA VAL A 69 2.30 -14.01 -4.12
C VAL A 69 2.49 -13.59 -2.66
N LEU A 70 3.59 -12.91 -2.38
CA LEU A 70 3.85 -12.25 -1.12
C LEU A 70 3.47 -10.77 -1.24
N LEU A 71 2.48 -10.37 -0.46
CA LEU A 71 2.05 -8.99 -0.32
C LEU A 71 2.63 -8.41 0.97
N GLY A 72 3.51 -7.43 0.80
CA GLY A 72 4.15 -6.72 1.89
C GLY A 72 3.18 -5.95 2.76
N GLY A 73 3.49 -5.90 4.04
CA GLY A 73 2.83 -5.03 5.00
C GLY A 73 3.00 -3.55 4.67
N ASN A 74 1.95 -2.73 4.82
CA ASN A 74 2.09 -1.28 4.82
C ASN A 74 2.97 -0.85 6.01
N PRO A 75 4.15 -0.22 5.76
CA PRO A 75 5.05 0.19 6.83
C PRO A 75 4.45 1.21 7.79
N SER A 76 3.42 1.96 7.37
CA SER A 76 2.76 2.99 8.18
C SER A 76 1.71 2.42 9.15
N LEU A 77 1.27 1.17 9.00
CA LEU A 77 0.21 0.58 9.83
C LEU A 77 0.77 -0.61 10.63
N ARG A 78 0.69 -0.54 11.97
CA ARG A 78 1.19 -1.56 12.92
C ARG A 78 0.56 -2.96 12.75
N ARG A 79 -0.49 -3.10 11.94
CA ARG A 79 -1.24 -4.35 11.66
C ARG A 79 -1.17 -4.80 10.20
N SER A 80 -0.16 -4.36 9.46
CA SER A 80 0.05 -4.89 8.13
C SER A 80 1.24 -5.83 8.16
N ASP A 81 0.99 -7.09 8.51
CA ASP A 81 1.99 -8.14 8.32
C ASP A 81 2.12 -8.46 6.83
N ALA A 82 3.31 -8.92 6.45
CA ALA A 82 3.52 -9.48 5.12
C ALA A 82 2.71 -10.78 5.02
N ILE A 83 1.93 -10.90 3.95
CA ILE A 83 1.05 -12.04 3.70
C ILE A 83 1.60 -12.78 2.52
N HIS A 84 1.97 -14.05 2.71
CA HIS A 84 2.22 -14.97 1.61
C HIS A 84 0.95 -15.73 1.28
N VAL A 85 0.59 -15.78 0.01
CA VAL A 85 -0.57 -16.50 -0.52
C VAL A 85 -0.08 -17.47 -1.59
N PRO A 86 -0.25 -18.79 -1.40
CA PRO A 86 0.18 -19.77 -2.39
C PRO A 86 -0.69 -19.69 -3.65
N TRP A 87 -0.13 -20.02 -4.81
CA TRP A 87 -0.87 -19.99 -6.08
C TRP A 87 -2.13 -20.88 -6.08
N GLN A 88 -2.12 -21.98 -5.33
CA GLN A 88 -3.25 -22.92 -5.22
C GLN A 88 -4.52 -22.26 -4.66
N ASP A 89 -4.34 -21.22 -3.84
CA ASP A 89 -5.43 -20.47 -3.21
C ASP A 89 -5.91 -19.31 -4.08
N ILE A 90 -5.20 -18.96 -5.14
CA ILE A 90 -5.47 -17.78 -5.97
C ILE A 90 -6.20 -18.20 -7.24
N THR A 91 -7.27 -17.48 -7.56
CA THR A 91 -8.04 -17.70 -8.80
C THR A 91 -7.79 -16.59 -9.81
N ALA A 92 -7.61 -15.35 -9.35
CA ALA A 92 -7.25 -14.22 -10.20
C ALA A 92 -6.49 -13.16 -9.42
N VAL A 93 -5.63 -12.41 -10.12
CA VAL A 93 -5.03 -11.18 -9.62
C VAL A 93 -5.82 -10.03 -10.23
N VAL A 94 -6.42 -9.19 -9.41
CA VAL A 94 -7.28 -8.08 -9.85
C VAL A 94 -6.58 -6.76 -9.59
N LEU A 95 -6.47 -5.93 -10.62
CA LEU A 95 -5.92 -4.57 -10.55
C LEU A 95 -7.05 -3.57 -10.76
N TRP A 96 -7.15 -2.54 -9.93
CA TRP A 96 -8.14 -1.47 -10.11
C TRP A 96 -7.65 -0.17 -9.49
N ARG A 97 -8.15 0.95 -9.97
CA ARG A 97 -7.89 2.28 -9.46
C ARG A 97 -9.09 2.74 -8.67
N GLN A 98 -8.80 3.27 -7.49
CA GLN A 98 -9.77 4.07 -6.77
C GLN A 98 -9.82 5.44 -7.43
N TYR A 99 -10.97 5.76 -8.03
CA TYR A 99 -11.28 7.11 -8.49
C TYR A 99 -11.59 8.01 -7.29
N SER A 100 -10.53 8.43 -6.58
CA SER A 100 -10.56 9.51 -5.59
C SER A 100 -9.60 10.63 -6.03
N ALA A 101 -9.55 11.73 -5.27
CA ALA A 101 -8.69 12.88 -5.55
C ALA A 101 -7.19 12.54 -5.77
N ALA A 102 -6.74 11.35 -5.37
CA ALA A 102 -5.36 10.90 -5.52
C ALA A 102 -5.12 9.73 -6.49
N SER A 103 -6.15 9.26 -7.23
CA SER A 103 -6.10 8.12 -8.18
C SER A 103 -5.10 7.01 -7.78
N ILE A 104 -5.46 6.24 -6.75
CA ILE A 104 -4.58 5.22 -6.18
C ILE A 104 -4.87 3.89 -6.87
N LEU A 105 -3.84 3.25 -7.44
CA LEU A 105 -3.95 1.88 -7.94
C LEU A 105 -3.95 0.90 -6.76
N PHE A 106 -4.79 -0.12 -6.85
CA PHE A 106 -4.89 -1.22 -5.91
C PHE A 106 -4.63 -2.52 -6.65
N ILE A 107 -3.94 -3.42 -5.96
CA ILE A 107 -3.84 -4.83 -6.32
C ILE A 107 -4.65 -5.63 -5.33
N GLY A 108 -5.37 -6.62 -5.82
CA GLY A 108 -6.06 -7.59 -5.00
C GLY A 108 -5.98 -8.99 -5.53
N LEU A 109 -6.18 -9.94 -4.64
CA LEU A 109 -6.17 -11.36 -4.94
C LEU A 109 -7.58 -11.91 -4.73
N ALA A 110 -8.16 -12.44 -5.80
CA ALA A 110 -9.34 -13.27 -5.73
C ALA A 110 -8.91 -14.67 -5.31
N ARG A 111 -9.48 -15.17 -4.21
CA ARG A 111 -9.10 -16.46 -3.63
C ARG A 111 -10.17 -17.51 -3.84
N ARG A 112 -9.74 -18.76 -3.87
CA ARG A 112 -10.62 -19.91 -4.03
C ARG A 112 -11.56 -20.02 -2.83
N GLU A 113 -12.80 -20.41 -3.10
CA GLU A 113 -13.78 -20.69 -2.06
C GLU A 113 -13.27 -21.84 -1.17
N GLY A 114 -13.25 -21.63 0.15
CA GLY A 114 -12.67 -22.57 1.13
C GLY A 114 -11.19 -22.35 1.48
N ALA A 115 -10.48 -21.43 0.82
CA ALA A 115 -9.09 -21.14 1.18
C ALA A 115 -8.97 -20.62 2.65
N PRO A 116 -7.86 -20.90 3.38
CA PRO A 116 -7.70 -20.51 4.77
C PRO A 116 -7.89 -19.00 4.98
N ALA A 117 -8.52 -18.58 6.08
CA ALA A 117 -8.65 -17.16 6.38
C ALA A 117 -7.27 -16.52 6.61
N VAL A 118 -7.05 -15.36 6.01
CA VAL A 118 -5.78 -14.65 6.10
C VAL A 118 -5.97 -13.36 6.92
N PRO A 119 -5.05 -13.04 7.85
CA PRO A 119 -5.11 -11.78 8.61
C PRO A 119 -5.18 -10.56 7.69
N GLY A 120 -6.16 -9.68 7.92
CA GLY A 120 -6.35 -8.48 7.10
C GLY A 120 -6.98 -8.73 5.72
N GLY A 121 -7.58 -9.90 5.50
CA GLY A 121 -8.45 -10.16 4.34
C GLY A 121 -9.84 -9.54 4.49
N VAL A 122 -10.49 -9.26 3.36
CA VAL A 122 -11.81 -8.63 3.20
C VAL A 122 -12.93 -9.69 3.11
N ARG A 123 -12.86 -10.73 3.94
CA ARG A 123 -13.83 -11.85 3.89
C ARG A 123 -15.11 -11.56 4.69
N GLY A 124 -15.02 -10.73 5.73
CA GLY A 124 -16.14 -10.38 6.61
C GLY A 124 -17.13 -9.38 5.98
N PRO A 125 -18.40 -9.39 6.39
CA PRO A 125 -19.41 -8.45 5.90
C PRO A 125 -19.05 -7.00 6.24
N VAL A 126 -18.54 -6.75 7.46
CA VAL A 126 -18.09 -5.42 7.89
C VAL A 126 -16.93 -4.93 7.02
N SER A 127 -15.89 -5.75 6.80
CA SER A 127 -14.75 -5.37 5.96
C SER A 127 -15.16 -5.09 4.51
N ARG A 128 -16.12 -5.86 3.95
CA ARG A 128 -16.64 -5.62 2.60
C ARG A 128 -17.42 -4.32 2.49
N VAL A 129 -18.24 -4.00 3.50
CA VAL A 129 -18.96 -2.73 3.55
C VAL A 129 -17.99 -1.56 3.66
N THR A 130 -17.01 -1.63 4.58
CA THR A 130 -15.97 -0.59 4.71
C THR A 130 -15.18 -0.42 3.41
N MET A 131 -14.82 -1.51 2.74
CA MET A 131 -14.02 -1.43 1.52
C MET A 131 -14.82 -0.94 0.31
N ARG A 132 -16.12 -1.27 0.21
CA ARG A 132 -17.04 -0.65 -0.76
C ARG A 132 -17.26 0.84 -0.49
N ALA A 133 -17.30 1.25 0.78
CA ALA A 133 -17.40 2.66 1.13
C ALA A 133 -16.14 3.46 0.74
N LEU A 134 -14.96 2.85 0.85
CA LEU A 134 -13.68 3.46 0.45
C LEU A 134 -13.46 3.40 -1.06
N ALA A 135 -13.79 2.27 -1.70
CA ALA A 135 -13.70 2.05 -3.13
C ALA A 135 -15.06 1.58 -3.66
N SER A 136 -15.85 2.52 -4.18
CA SER A 136 -17.19 2.29 -4.72
C SER A 136 -17.26 1.18 -5.78
N HIS A 137 -16.15 0.92 -6.49
CA HIS A 137 -16.02 -0.13 -7.51
C HIS A 137 -15.27 -1.38 -7.03
N PHE A 138 -15.38 -1.73 -5.74
CA PHE A 138 -14.73 -2.92 -5.19
C PHE A 138 -15.20 -4.21 -5.91
N PRO A 139 -14.31 -4.94 -6.60
CA PRO A 139 -14.68 -6.16 -7.33
C PRO A 139 -15.16 -7.27 -6.39
N ALA A 140 -16.24 -7.94 -6.79
CA ALA A 140 -16.78 -9.08 -6.05
C ALA A 140 -15.78 -10.25 -6.09
N GLY A 141 -15.56 -10.91 -4.93
CA GLY A 141 -14.70 -12.09 -4.83
C GLY A 141 -13.22 -11.81 -4.57
N VAL A 142 -12.82 -10.54 -4.41
CA VAL A 142 -11.47 -10.19 -3.96
C VAL A 142 -11.37 -10.25 -2.44
N ASP A 143 -10.44 -11.06 -1.96
CA ASP A 143 -10.27 -11.35 -0.53
C ASP A 143 -9.09 -10.59 0.09
N ILE A 144 -8.08 -10.23 -0.68
CA ILE A 144 -6.92 -9.48 -0.17
C ILE A 144 -6.71 -8.26 -1.04
N VAL A 145 -6.48 -7.11 -0.42
CA VAL A 145 -6.36 -5.81 -1.11
C VAL A 145 -5.17 -5.03 -0.58
N ARG A 146 -4.37 -4.46 -1.49
CA ARG A 146 -3.26 -3.57 -1.16
C ARG A 146 -3.19 -2.37 -2.11
N PRO A 147 -3.08 -1.15 -1.58
CA PRO A 147 -2.81 0.04 -2.40
C PRO A 147 -1.34 0.09 -2.85
N GLU A 148 -1.12 0.63 -4.04
CA GLU A 148 0.17 1.13 -4.54
C GLU A 148 0.55 2.42 -3.78
N SER A 149 0.86 2.27 -2.49
CA SER A 149 1.25 3.38 -1.63
C SER A 149 2.70 3.22 -1.21
N GLY A 150 3.60 4.01 -1.79
CA GLY A 150 5.03 4.00 -1.43
C GLY A 150 5.87 2.96 -2.19
N TRP A 151 5.31 2.30 -3.20
CA TRP A 151 5.98 1.44 -4.17
C TRP A 151 5.29 1.64 -5.53
N ARG A 152 5.82 1.10 -6.63
CA ARG A 152 5.17 1.16 -7.94
C ARG A 152 4.95 -0.22 -8.51
N LEU A 153 3.76 -0.44 -9.05
CA LEU A 153 3.43 -1.69 -9.71
C LEU A 153 3.74 -1.58 -11.21
N ASP A 154 4.73 -2.34 -11.67
CA ASP A 154 4.92 -2.58 -13.10
C ASP A 154 3.97 -3.69 -13.57
N ARG A 155 2.96 -3.30 -14.35
CA ARG A 155 1.89 -4.18 -14.82
C ARG A 155 2.40 -5.24 -15.78
N GLU A 156 3.29 -4.86 -16.69
CA GLU A 156 3.83 -5.75 -17.72
C GLU A 156 4.70 -6.82 -17.06
N ARG A 157 5.58 -6.40 -16.13
CA ARG A 157 6.41 -7.33 -15.35
C ARG A 157 5.59 -8.21 -14.44
N LEU A 158 4.52 -7.69 -13.84
CA LEU A 158 3.57 -8.51 -13.07
C LEU A 158 2.94 -9.57 -13.98
N SER A 159 2.35 -9.18 -15.11
CA SER A 159 1.68 -10.12 -16.02
C SER A 159 2.64 -11.18 -16.55
N ALA A 160 3.87 -10.81 -16.87
CA ALA A 160 4.91 -11.74 -17.31
C ALA A 160 5.27 -12.74 -16.19
N ALA A 161 5.42 -12.26 -14.95
CA ALA A 161 5.71 -13.12 -13.81
C ALA A 161 4.55 -14.06 -13.47
N VAL A 162 3.31 -13.59 -13.48
CA VAL A 162 2.13 -14.44 -13.28
C VAL A 162 2.02 -15.47 -14.39
N GLY A 163 2.21 -15.07 -15.66
CA GLY A 163 2.18 -16.00 -16.79
C GLY A 163 3.26 -17.09 -16.71
N LEU A 164 4.43 -16.77 -16.14
CA LEU A 164 5.53 -17.72 -15.99
C LEU A 164 5.32 -18.69 -14.82
N PHE A 165 4.86 -18.21 -13.66
CA PHE A 165 4.73 -19.03 -12.45
C PHE A 165 3.36 -19.69 -12.27
N ALA A 166 2.31 -19.10 -12.84
CA ALA A 166 0.95 -19.60 -12.73
C ALA A 166 0.14 -19.28 -14.02
N PRO A 167 0.43 -19.98 -15.13
CA PRO A 167 -0.20 -19.72 -16.43
C PRO A 167 -1.74 -19.87 -16.42
N GLY A 168 -2.30 -20.59 -15.45
CA GLY A 168 -3.75 -20.74 -15.26
C GLY A 168 -4.42 -19.56 -14.53
N ILE A 169 -3.66 -18.60 -13.99
CA ILE A 169 -4.19 -17.48 -13.21
C ILE A 169 -4.21 -16.22 -14.08
N ARG A 170 -5.39 -15.61 -14.18
CA ARG A 170 -5.59 -14.40 -14.98
C ARG A 170 -5.28 -13.15 -14.15
N VAL A 171 -4.58 -12.20 -14.78
CA VAL A 171 -4.47 -10.82 -14.30
C VAL A 171 -5.60 -10.02 -14.94
N VAL A 172 -6.53 -9.52 -14.14
CA VAL A 172 -7.71 -8.78 -14.57
C VAL A 172 -7.53 -7.33 -14.18
N ASP A 173 -7.48 -6.42 -15.16
CA ASP A 173 -7.48 -4.98 -14.91
C ASP A 173 -8.90 -4.44 -15.10
N ILE A 174 -9.45 -3.82 -14.06
CA ILE A 174 -10.79 -3.23 -14.07
C ILE A 174 -10.75 -1.69 -14.02
N GLY A 175 -9.58 -1.08 -14.31
CA GLY A 175 -9.42 0.36 -14.64
C GLY A 175 -8.51 1.09 -13.70
#